data_AF-A0A9D1XSB3-F1
#
_entry.id   AF-A0A9D1XSB3-F1
#
_cell.length_a   1.000
_cell.length_b   1.000
_cell.length_c   1.000
_cell.angle_alpha   90.00
_cell.angle_beta   90.00
_cell.angle_gamma   90.00
#
_symmetry.space_group_name_H-M   'P 1'
#
loop_
_entity.id
_entity.type
_entity.pdbx_description
1 polymer ?
#
loop_
_entity_poly.entity_id
_entity_poly.type
_entity_poly.pdbx_seq_one_letter_code
_entity_poly.pdbx_strand_id
1 'polypeptide(L)'
;MKRLFILTLLLALVSGASFAQKTITCPMCGGLGGTYMAYSYIPCYYCMGEGTVPDPNEAMQKAYNYGANLMAMLMGKSALVRGDYEEAYDLFDKLFSEENSAEAALYLGAMVELGMGMESKKSLALKLYKYAADLGNSDAKAALQRIKSSGYWEATDAKRLWFRQALSVQTGVSMSPGNSGGGYYQGVSPGGNSRGSSSGSSSERLRCAACNGTGRCTMCNGRGEYTIETGYYTGNSHRKWVTCDICHGTGQCQGCYGKGFIWR
;
A
#
# COMPACT_ATOMS: atom_id res chain seq x y z
N MET A 1 -64.77 -26.59 26.71
CA MET A 1 -63.62 -25.94 27.36
C MET A 1 -62.37 -26.27 26.55
N LYS A 2 -62.17 -25.50 25.47
CA LYS A 2 -60.95 -25.44 24.65
C LYS A 2 -60.07 -24.33 25.25
N ARG A 3 -58.75 -24.43 25.09
CA ARG A 3 -57.68 -23.46 25.47
C ARG A 3 -56.90 -23.84 26.74
N LEU A 4 -56.02 -24.84 26.69
CA LEU A 4 -54.83 -24.88 27.56
C LEU A 4 -53.79 -25.95 27.18
N PHE A 5 -53.51 -26.20 25.90
CA PHE A 5 -52.44 -27.16 25.51
C PHE A 5 -51.79 -26.83 24.13
N ILE A 6 -51.55 -25.54 23.83
CA ILE A 6 -50.81 -25.12 22.62
C ILE A 6 -49.70 -24.11 22.98
N LEU A 7 -48.91 -24.38 24.01
CA LEU A 7 -47.80 -23.47 24.39
C LEU A 7 -46.48 -24.17 24.74
N THR A 8 -46.37 -25.50 24.60
CA THR A 8 -45.13 -26.24 24.91
C THR A 8 -44.50 -26.93 23.69
N LEU A 9 -44.93 -26.62 22.46
CA LEU A 9 -44.38 -27.22 21.24
C LEU A 9 -43.76 -26.20 20.25
N LEU A 10 -43.31 -25.04 20.75
CA LEU A 10 -42.59 -24.02 19.97
C LEU A 10 -41.31 -23.54 20.69
N LEU A 11 -40.68 -24.40 21.49
CA LEU A 11 -39.47 -24.05 22.26
C LEU A 11 -38.35 -25.11 22.17
N ALA A 12 -38.38 -25.99 21.17
CA ALA A 12 -37.40 -27.08 21.04
C ALA A 12 -36.88 -27.31 19.61
N LEU A 13 -36.83 -26.27 18.77
CA LEU A 13 -36.11 -26.31 17.48
C LEU A 13 -35.33 -25.01 17.19
N VAL A 14 -34.87 -24.33 18.25
CA VAL A 14 -33.62 -23.55 18.16
C VAL A 14 -32.58 -24.30 18.99
N SER A 15 -32.46 -25.60 18.72
CA SER A 15 -31.27 -26.36 19.06
C SER A 15 -30.14 -25.65 18.34
N GLY A 16 -29.25 -25.02 19.10
CA GLY A 16 -28.04 -24.39 18.61
C GLY A 16 -27.15 -25.39 17.90
N ALA A 17 -27.48 -25.70 16.65
CA ALA A 17 -26.46 -25.90 15.65
C ALA A 17 -25.80 -24.54 15.46
N SER A 18 -24.89 -24.19 16.37
CA SER A 18 -23.72 -23.42 15.98
C SER A 18 -23.17 -24.20 14.79
N PHE A 19 -23.46 -23.75 13.58
CA PHE A 19 -22.64 -24.09 12.44
C PHE A 19 -21.26 -23.60 12.87
N ALA A 20 -20.46 -24.51 13.42
CA ALA A 20 -19.06 -24.27 13.70
C ALA A 20 -18.47 -24.02 12.33
N GLN A 21 -18.45 -22.74 11.93
CA GLN A 21 -17.88 -22.34 10.67
C GLN A 21 -16.43 -22.78 10.76
N LYS A 22 -16.05 -23.70 9.87
CA LYS A 22 -14.68 -24.20 9.80
C LYS A 22 -13.77 -22.98 9.83
N THR A 23 -12.66 -23.02 10.55
CA THR A 23 -11.72 -21.88 10.65
C THR A 23 -10.38 -22.29 10.08
N ILE A 24 -9.70 -21.37 9.43
CA ILE A 24 -8.33 -21.55 8.97
C ILE A 24 -7.37 -20.72 9.82
N THR A 25 -6.10 -21.12 9.85
CA THR A 25 -5.03 -20.34 10.48
C THR A 25 -5.00 -18.95 9.87
N CYS A 26 -4.99 -17.91 10.71
CA CYS A 26 -4.93 -16.53 10.23
C CYS A 26 -3.64 -16.33 9.44
N PRO A 27 -3.72 -16.04 8.14
CA PRO A 27 -2.55 -15.98 7.27
C PRO A 27 -1.69 -14.74 7.53
N MET A 28 -2.27 -13.67 8.10
CA MET A 28 -1.55 -12.45 8.44
C MET A 28 -0.61 -12.62 9.64
N CYS A 29 -0.98 -13.44 10.63
CA CYS A 29 -0.16 -13.67 11.81
C CYS A 29 0.39 -15.11 11.86
N GLY A 30 0.18 -15.93 10.84
CA GLY A 30 0.56 -17.34 10.83
C GLY A 30 0.01 -18.14 12.01
N GLY A 31 -1.16 -17.77 12.54
CA GLY A 31 -1.74 -18.42 13.72
C GLY A 31 -1.39 -17.80 15.07
N LEU A 32 -0.47 -16.84 15.13
CA LEU A 32 0.03 -16.27 16.39
C LEU A 32 -0.98 -15.35 17.11
N GLY A 33 -2.07 -14.95 16.44
CA GLY A 33 -3.06 -14.02 16.96
C GLY A 33 -2.60 -12.58 17.10
N GLY A 34 -1.30 -12.30 17.07
CA GLY A 34 -0.72 -10.99 17.30
C GLY A 34 0.79 -11.08 17.50
N THR A 35 1.39 -9.99 17.96
CA THR A 35 2.81 -9.97 18.30
C THR A 35 3.02 -9.36 19.68
N TYR A 36 4.02 -9.87 20.40
CA TYR A 36 4.45 -9.30 21.67
C TYR A 36 5.57 -8.30 21.41
N MET A 37 5.32 -7.02 21.67
CA MET A 37 6.31 -5.96 21.56
C MET A 37 6.62 -5.42 22.96
N ALA A 38 7.85 -5.63 23.42
CA ALA A 38 8.40 -5.23 24.72
C ALA A 38 7.55 -5.59 25.96
N TYR A 39 6.44 -4.87 26.22
CA TYR A 39 5.59 -5.01 27.40
C TYR A 39 4.08 -5.07 27.10
N SER A 40 3.67 -5.21 25.84
CA SER A 40 2.25 -5.28 25.47
C SER A 40 1.99 -6.24 24.31
N TYR A 41 0.89 -6.98 24.39
CA TYR A 41 0.37 -7.76 23.28
C TYR A 41 -0.39 -6.85 22.33
N ILE A 42 0.06 -6.79 21.07
CA ILE A 42 -0.67 -6.10 20.00
C ILE A 42 -1.46 -7.18 19.25
N PRO A 43 -2.79 -7.26 19.43
CA PRO A 43 -3.60 -8.24 18.73
C PRO A 43 -3.57 -7.96 17.23
N CYS A 44 -3.51 -9.02 16.44
CA CYS A 44 -3.64 -8.94 15.00
C CYS A 44 -5.05 -8.46 14.69
N TYR A 45 -5.16 -7.24 14.18
CA TYR A 45 -6.43 -6.61 13.84
C TYR A 45 -7.27 -7.47 12.87
N TYR A 46 -6.61 -8.23 11.99
CA TYR A 46 -7.26 -9.06 10.98
C TYR A 46 -8.05 -10.24 11.56
N CYS A 47 -7.55 -10.87 12.62
CA CYS A 47 -8.25 -11.94 13.35
C CYS A 47 -8.74 -11.50 14.73
N MET A 48 -8.69 -10.20 15.02
CA MET A 48 -9.02 -9.61 16.33
C MET A 48 -8.30 -10.27 17.52
N GLY A 49 -7.10 -10.81 17.32
CA GLY A 49 -6.36 -11.51 18.38
C GLY A 49 -6.50 -13.03 18.41
N GLU A 50 -7.43 -13.62 17.64
CA GLU A 50 -7.79 -15.04 17.75
C GLU A 50 -6.80 -16.00 17.09
N GLY A 51 -6.02 -15.52 16.12
CA GLY A 51 -5.07 -16.35 15.38
C GLY A 51 -5.72 -17.26 14.34
N THR A 52 -7.04 -17.32 14.28
CA THR A 52 -7.81 -18.01 13.26
C THR A 52 -8.85 -17.07 12.66
N VAL A 53 -9.29 -17.37 11.44
CA VAL A 53 -10.39 -16.66 10.78
C VAL A 53 -11.37 -17.68 10.21
N PRO A 54 -12.66 -17.32 10.02
CA PRO A 54 -13.62 -18.19 9.35
C PRO A 54 -13.06 -18.68 8.01
N ASP A 55 -13.25 -19.98 7.73
CA ASP A 55 -12.85 -20.65 6.50
C ASP A 55 -13.55 -19.94 5.35
N PRO A 56 -12.78 -19.25 4.49
CA PRO A 56 -13.35 -18.46 3.43
C PRO A 56 -14.10 -19.37 2.44
N ASN A 57 -15.35 -19.03 2.13
CA ASN A 57 -16.00 -19.60 0.94
C ASN A 57 -15.27 -19.10 -0.32
N GLU A 58 -15.55 -19.71 -1.47
CA GLU A 58 -14.85 -19.37 -2.72
C GLU A 58 -14.84 -17.86 -3.04
N ALA A 59 -15.94 -17.15 -2.77
CA ALA A 59 -16.05 -15.71 -2.97
C ALA A 59 -15.19 -14.91 -1.97
N MET A 60 -15.19 -15.29 -0.70
CA MET A 60 -14.34 -14.69 0.34
C MET A 60 -12.86 -14.99 0.10
N GLN A 61 -12.53 -16.18 -0.39
CA GLN A 61 -11.15 -16.58 -0.73
C GLN A 61 -10.64 -15.74 -1.90
N LYS A 62 -11.47 -15.53 -2.93
CA LYS A 62 -11.13 -14.64 -4.06
C LYS A 62 -10.92 -13.20 -3.60
N ALA A 63 -11.80 -12.67 -2.73
CA ALA A 63 -11.64 -11.32 -2.19
C ALA A 63 -10.39 -11.19 -1.29
N TYR A 64 -10.11 -12.21 -0.48
CA TYR A 64 -8.91 -12.29 0.36
C TYR A 64 -7.64 -12.31 -0.50
N ASN A 65 -7.58 -13.20 -1.49
CA ASN A 65 -6.45 -13.29 -2.41
C ASN A 65 -6.26 -11.98 -3.17
N TYR A 66 -7.34 -11.34 -3.64
CA TYR A 66 -7.25 -10.02 -4.27
C TYR A 66 -6.62 -8.96 -3.35
N GLY A 67 -7.04 -8.90 -2.09
CA GLY A 67 -6.44 -8.02 -1.09
C GLY A 67 -4.97 -8.33 -0.82
N ALA A 68 -4.63 -9.62 -0.68
CA ALA A 68 -3.25 -10.07 -0.49
C ALA A 68 -2.37 -9.73 -1.70
N ASN A 69 -2.88 -9.89 -2.92
CA ASN A 69 -2.17 -9.59 -4.16
C ASN A 69 -1.93 -8.09 -4.32
N LEU A 70 -2.90 -7.25 -3.93
CA LEU A 70 -2.73 -5.80 -3.88
C LEU A 70 -1.62 -5.40 -2.88
N MET A 71 -1.60 -6.02 -1.70
CA MET A 71 -0.56 -5.77 -0.70
C MET A 71 0.81 -6.24 -1.18
N ALA A 72 0.91 -7.43 -1.78
CA ALA A 72 2.15 -7.95 -2.36
C ALA A 72 2.69 -7.02 -3.46
N MET A 73 1.81 -6.48 -4.31
CA MET A 73 2.18 -5.50 -5.34
C MET A 73 2.77 -4.22 -4.71
N LEU A 74 2.15 -3.69 -3.66
CA LEU A 74 2.66 -2.52 -2.93
C LEU A 74 4.01 -2.80 -2.26
N MET A 75 4.16 -3.97 -1.64
CA MET A 75 5.42 -4.41 -1.03
C MET A 75 6.52 -4.54 -2.07
N GLY A 76 6.25 -5.15 -3.22
CA GLY A 76 7.22 -5.29 -4.31
C GLY A 76 7.68 -3.95 -4.86
N LYS A 77 6.76 -2.99 -5.05
CA LYS A 77 7.12 -1.62 -5.44
C LYS A 77 7.97 -0.93 -4.39
N SER A 78 7.64 -1.11 -3.11
CA SER A 78 8.40 -0.54 -1.99
C SER A 78 9.81 -1.12 -1.91
N ALA A 79 9.96 -2.44 -2.02
CA ALA A 79 11.24 -3.13 -2.10
C ALA A 79 12.08 -2.60 -3.27
N LEU A 80 11.46 -2.44 -4.44
CA LEU A 80 12.11 -1.88 -5.63
C LEU A 80 12.61 -0.44 -5.40
N VAL A 81 11.80 0.42 -4.76
CA VAL A 81 12.18 1.79 -4.38
C VAL A 81 13.35 1.82 -3.38
N ARG A 82 13.39 0.88 -2.42
CA ARG A 82 14.50 0.74 -1.45
C ARG A 82 15.77 0.13 -2.06
N GLY A 83 15.62 -0.58 -3.18
CA GLY A 83 16.72 -1.28 -3.85
C GLY A 83 16.88 -2.73 -3.41
N ASP A 84 15.90 -3.27 -2.69
CA ASP A 84 15.85 -4.68 -2.27
C ASP A 84 15.31 -5.50 -3.45
N TYR A 85 16.18 -5.72 -4.44
CA TYR A 85 15.78 -6.30 -5.73
C TYR A 85 15.37 -7.76 -5.64
N GLU A 86 15.92 -8.52 -4.69
CA GLU A 86 15.54 -9.92 -4.44
C GLU A 86 14.10 -10.00 -3.94
N GLU A 87 13.75 -9.24 -2.89
CA GLU A 87 12.37 -9.16 -2.37
C GLU A 87 11.38 -8.67 -3.44
N ALA A 88 11.77 -7.66 -4.23
CA ALA A 88 10.95 -7.17 -5.33
C ALA A 88 10.72 -8.25 -6.39
N TYR A 89 11.76 -8.99 -6.75
CA TYR A 89 11.67 -10.07 -7.75
C TYR A 89 10.72 -11.15 -7.29
N ASP A 90 10.89 -11.68 -6.08
CA ASP A 90 10.07 -12.78 -5.57
C ASP A 90 8.58 -12.42 -5.54
N LEU A 91 8.26 -11.19 -5.11
CA LEU A 91 6.88 -10.71 -5.05
C LEU A 91 6.28 -10.55 -6.44
N PHE A 92 7.02 -9.97 -7.40
CA PHE A 92 6.50 -9.80 -8.75
C PHE A 92 6.45 -11.11 -9.53
N ASP A 93 7.42 -12.00 -9.36
CA ASP A 93 7.46 -13.31 -10.00
C ASP A 93 6.24 -14.13 -9.56
N LYS A 94 5.96 -14.17 -8.25
CA LYS A 94 4.76 -14.81 -7.71
C LYS A 94 3.46 -14.24 -8.32
N LEU A 95 3.31 -12.92 -8.33
CA LEU A 95 2.13 -12.27 -8.89
C LEU A 95 2.01 -12.48 -10.41
N PHE A 96 3.13 -12.60 -11.11
CA PHE A 96 3.16 -12.90 -12.53
C PHE A 96 2.75 -14.35 -12.80
N SER A 97 3.34 -15.31 -12.08
CA SER A 97 3.15 -16.74 -12.31
C SER A 97 1.81 -17.28 -11.81
N GLU A 98 1.33 -16.81 -10.66
CA GLU A 98 0.12 -17.35 -10.01
C GLU A 98 -1.14 -16.57 -10.42
N GLU A 99 -1.02 -15.26 -10.63
CA GLU A 99 -2.18 -14.36 -10.79
C GLU A 99 -2.27 -13.72 -12.17
N ASN A 100 -1.34 -14.07 -13.07
CA ASN A 100 -1.30 -13.52 -14.42
C ASN A 100 -1.28 -11.97 -14.43
N SER A 101 -0.57 -11.38 -13.45
CA SER A 101 -0.60 -9.93 -13.25
C SER A 101 0.18 -9.20 -14.34
N ALA A 102 -0.54 -8.44 -15.18
CA ALA A 102 0.04 -7.58 -16.20
C ALA A 102 0.95 -6.49 -15.60
N GLU A 103 0.60 -6.00 -14.42
CA GLU A 103 1.40 -5.01 -13.70
C GLU A 103 2.68 -5.63 -13.13
N ALA A 104 2.65 -6.87 -12.65
CA ALA A 104 3.87 -7.57 -12.21
C ALA A 104 4.82 -7.84 -13.38
N ALA A 105 4.28 -8.28 -14.53
CA ALA A 105 5.06 -8.44 -15.76
C ALA A 105 5.76 -7.14 -16.20
N LEU A 106 5.09 -5.99 -16.06
CA LEU A 106 5.68 -4.68 -16.34
C LEU A 106 6.90 -4.41 -15.43
N TYR A 107 6.78 -4.62 -14.12
CA TYR A 107 7.88 -4.39 -13.19
C TYR A 107 9.04 -5.36 -13.40
N LEU A 108 8.76 -6.65 -13.64
CA LEU A 108 9.79 -7.63 -14.03
C LEU A 108 10.49 -7.21 -15.32
N GLY A 109 9.75 -6.73 -16.32
CA GLY A 109 10.32 -6.21 -17.57
C GLY A 109 11.30 -5.07 -17.33
N ALA A 110 10.98 -4.16 -16.40
CA ALA A 110 11.84 -3.06 -16.03
C ALA A 110 13.06 -3.47 -15.20
N MET A 111 12.89 -4.46 -14.31
CA MET A 111 14.00 -5.06 -13.56
C MET A 111 15.01 -5.72 -14.49
N VAL A 112 14.52 -6.49 -15.47
CA VAL A 112 15.35 -7.07 -16.53
C VAL A 112 15.96 -5.96 -17.40
N GLU A 113 15.23 -4.87 -17.71
CA GLU A 113 15.79 -3.80 -18.55
C GLU A 113 16.98 -3.11 -17.90
N LEU A 114 16.81 -2.70 -16.64
CA LEU A 114 17.80 -1.91 -15.92
C LEU A 114 18.80 -2.74 -15.12
N GLY A 115 18.71 -4.07 -15.20
CA GLY A 115 19.58 -4.99 -14.47
C GLY A 115 19.46 -4.85 -12.95
N MET A 116 18.22 -4.78 -12.44
CA MET A 116 17.94 -4.65 -11.00
C MET A 116 17.79 -6.03 -10.37
N GLY A 117 18.83 -6.49 -9.68
CA GLY A 117 18.87 -7.82 -9.06
C GLY A 117 19.13 -8.96 -10.05
N MET A 118 19.37 -8.65 -11.33
CA MET A 118 19.60 -9.62 -12.39
C MET A 118 20.36 -9.01 -13.57
N GLU A 119 20.87 -9.86 -14.45
CA GLU A 119 21.53 -9.43 -15.68
C GLU A 119 20.54 -8.82 -16.68
N SER A 120 20.93 -7.70 -17.31
CA SER A 120 20.07 -7.04 -18.29
C SER A 120 19.94 -7.88 -19.57
N LYS A 121 18.70 -8.20 -19.96
CA LYS A 121 18.39 -9.06 -21.12
C LYS A 121 17.28 -8.47 -21.97
N LYS A 122 17.66 -7.77 -23.04
CA LYS A 122 16.73 -7.08 -23.97
C LYS A 122 15.61 -7.97 -24.49
N SER A 123 15.93 -9.19 -24.90
CA SER A 123 14.94 -10.14 -25.42
C SER A 123 13.89 -10.54 -24.38
N LEU A 124 14.30 -10.70 -23.11
CA LEU A 124 13.41 -11.07 -22.01
C LEU A 124 12.56 -9.87 -21.57
N ALA A 125 13.15 -8.68 -21.41
CA ALA A 125 12.41 -7.45 -21.09
C ALA A 125 11.31 -7.15 -22.13
N LEU A 126 11.63 -7.30 -23.43
CA LEU A 126 10.64 -7.11 -24.51
C LEU A 126 9.49 -8.13 -24.44
N LYS A 127 9.77 -9.39 -24.08
CA LYS A 127 8.73 -10.40 -23.89
C LYS A 127 7.80 -10.04 -22.74
N LEU A 128 8.35 -9.63 -21.59
CA LEU A 128 7.58 -9.23 -20.41
C LEU A 128 6.73 -7.98 -20.66
N TYR A 129 7.29 -6.95 -21.30
CA TYR A 129 6.51 -5.78 -21.68
C TYR A 129 5.44 -6.09 -22.71
N LYS A 130 5.73 -6.95 -23.71
CA LYS A 130 4.71 -7.39 -24.66
C LYS A 130 3.57 -8.13 -23.98
N TYR A 131 3.89 -9.03 -23.06
CA TYR A 131 2.90 -9.75 -22.26
C TYR A 131 1.96 -8.80 -21.51
N ALA A 132 2.52 -7.86 -20.74
CA ALA A 132 1.77 -6.86 -20.00
C ALA A 132 0.90 -5.99 -20.94
N ALA A 133 1.44 -5.57 -22.08
CA ALA A 133 0.75 -4.76 -23.07
C ALA A 133 -0.42 -5.51 -23.74
N ASP A 134 -0.24 -6.79 -24.05
CA ASP A 134 -1.27 -7.66 -24.62
C ASP A 134 -2.42 -7.88 -23.62
N LEU A 135 -2.14 -7.86 -22.31
CA LEU A 135 -3.14 -7.83 -21.23
C LEU A 135 -3.73 -6.43 -20.93
N GLY A 136 -3.38 -5.42 -21.73
CA GLY A 136 -3.98 -4.10 -21.67
C GLY A 136 -3.24 -3.08 -20.79
N ASN A 137 -2.09 -3.42 -20.21
CA ASN A 137 -1.31 -2.47 -19.40
C ASN A 137 -0.77 -1.32 -20.27
N SER A 138 -1.20 -0.08 -19.97
CA SER A 138 -0.85 1.13 -20.74
C SER A 138 0.62 1.51 -20.60
N ASP A 139 1.19 1.29 -19.42
CA ASP A 139 2.58 1.59 -19.12
C ASP A 139 3.53 0.65 -19.87
N ALA A 140 3.15 -0.61 -20.04
CA ALA A 140 3.88 -1.56 -20.86
C ALA A 140 3.84 -1.20 -22.35
N LYS A 141 2.69 -0.74 -22.85
CA LYS A 141 2.57 -0.19 -24.22
C LYS A 141 3.49 1.01 -24.42
N ALA A 142 3.52 1.92 -23.44
CA ALA A 142 4.43 3.06 -23.42
C ALA A 142 5.91 2.64 -23.41
N ALA A 143 6.28 1.63 -22.62
CA ALA A 143 7.63 1.07 -22.58
C ALA A 143 8.06 0.56 -23.96
N LEU A 144 7.20 -0.22 -24.62
CA LEU A 144 7.47 -0.73 -25.97
C LEU A 144 7.59 0.39 -27.00
N GLN A 145 6.74 1.42 -26.92
CA GLN A 145 6.81 2.57 -27.81
C GLN A 145 8.12 3.35 -27.62
N ARG A 146 8.54 3.59 -26.37
CA ARG A 146 9.83 4.21 -26.06
C ARG A 146 10.98 3.38 -26.62
N ILE A 147 10.97 2.06 -26.44
CA ILE A 147 12.05 1.20 -26.97
C ILE A 147 12.14 1.31 -28.49
N LYS A 148 11.01 1.44 -29.18
CA LYS A 148 10.97 1.65 -30.64
C LYS A 148 11.46 3.04 -31.05
N SER A 149 11.14 4.09 -30.30
CA SER A 149 11.45 5.47 -30.69
C SER A 149 12.84 5.94 -30.25
N SER A 150 13.24 5.60 -29.04
CA SER A 150 14.42 6.14 -28.34
C SER A 150 15.43 5.04 -27.98
N GLY A 151 15.08 3.77 -28.20
CA GLY A 151 15.93 2.64 -27.91
C GLY A 151 15.76 2.07 -26.50
N TYR A 152 16.51 0.99 -26.27
CA TYR A 152 16.55 0.28 -24.99
C TYR A 152 17.40 1.07 -23.98
N TRP A 153 17.00 1.11 -22.72
CA TRP A 153 17.81 1.81 -21.74
C TRP A 153 19.08 1.04 -21.41
N GLU A 154 20.16 1.78 -21.23
CA GLU A 154 21.38 1.22 -20.67
C GLU A 154 21.23 1.02 -19.17
N ALA A 155 21.60 -0.17 -18.70
CA ALA A 155 21.53 -0.60 -17.31
C ALA A 155 22.63 0.05 -16.45
N THR A 156 22.58 1.37 -16.31
CA THR A 156 23.49 2.18 -15.49
C THR A 156 22.91 2.44 -14.10
N ASP A 157 23.77 2.69 -13.10
CA ASP A 157 23.33 3.07 -11.75
C ASP A 157 22.50 4.35 -11.76
N ALA A 158 22.89 5.33 -12.59
CA ALA A 158 22.14 6.57 -12.75
C ALA A 158 20.70 6.30 -13.24
N LYS A 159 20.52 5.36 -14.19
CA LYS A 159 19.20 5.02 -14.69
C LYS A 159 18.38 4.22 -13.67
N ARG A 160 19.00 3.28 -12.94
CA ARG A 160 18.37 2.57 -11.82
C ARG A 160 17.90 3.52 -10.72
N LEU A 161 18.74 4.48 -10.33
CA LEU A 161 18.42 5.49 -9.32
C LEU A 161 17.25 6.37 -9.78
N TRP A 162 17.31 6.87 -11.01
CA TRP A 162 16.22 7.66 -11.60
C TRP A 162 14.90 6.90 -11.62
N PHE A 163 14.92 5.64 -12.04
CA PHE A 163 13.75 4.76 -12.04
C PHE A 163 13.19 4.62 -10.61
N ARG A 164 14.02 4.25 -9.64
CA ARG A 164 13.57 4.14 -8.25
C ARG A 164 13.00 5.46 -7.69
N GLN A 165 13.59 6.60 -8.04
CA GLN A 165 13.11 7.92 -7.64
C GLN A 165 11.72 8.21 -8.23
N ALA A 166 11.53 7.99 -9.53
CA ALA A 166 10.23 8.27 -10.14
C ALA A 166 9.14 7.30 -9.62
N LEU A 167 9.47 6.04 -9.30
CA LEU A 167 8.56 5.12 -8.62
C LEU A 167 8.22 5.57 -7.19
N SER A 168 9.20 6.12 -6.47
CA SER A 168 9.02 6.66 -5.11
C SER A 168 7.96 7.77 -5.08
N VAL A 169 7.97 8.65 -6.10
CA VAL A 169 6.99 9.74 -6.26
C VAL A 169 5.60 9.18 -6.58
N GLN A 170 5.52 8.15 -7.43
CA GLN A 170 4.24 7.54 -7.81
C GLN A 170 3.59 6.77 -6.66
N THR A 171 4.39 6.06 -5.86
CA THR A 171 3.91 5.18 -4.79
C THR A 171 3.83 5.85 -3.43
N GLY A 172 4.42 7.03 -3.29
CA GLY A 172 4.57 7.72 -2.01
C GLY A 172 5.52 7.02 -1.03
N VAL A 173 6.33 6.06 -1.51
CA VAL A 173 7.33 5.35 -0.70
C VAL A 173 8.63 6.15 -0.69
N SER A 174 9.25 6.36 0.48
CA SER A 174 10.55 7.06 0.60
C SER A 174 11.73 6.13 0.28
N MET A 175 12.79 6.65 -0.36
CA MET A 175 14.02 5.90 -0.65
C MET A 175 14.93 5.67 0.57
N SER A 176 14.53 6.14 1.75
CA SER A 176 15.39 6.11 2.94
C SER A 176 15.49 4.69 3.53
N PRO A 177 16.70 4.13 3.70
CA PRO A 177 16.89 2.88 4.42
C PRO A 177 16.55 3.10 5.91
N GLY A 178 15.65 2.27 6.46
CA GLY A 178 15.24 2.31 7.87
C GLY A 178 13.78 2.69 8.13
N ASN A 179 12.97 2.94 7.10
CA ASN A 179 11.53 3.12 7.26
C ASN A 179 10.78 1.96 6.62
N SER A 180 10.79 0.82 7.31
CA SER A 180 10.07 -0.40 6.94
C SER A 180 8.56 -0.11 6.89
N GLY A 181 7.99 -0.01 5.68
CA GLY A 181 6.55 -0.02 5.45
C GLY A 181 5.80 1.24 5.91
N GLY A 182 5.52 2.15 4.97
CA GLY A 182 4.69 3.32 5.25
C GLY A 182 4.40 4.16 4.03
N GLY A 183 4.02 3.54 2.90
CA GLY A 183 3.21 4.25 1.91
C GLY A 183 1.83 4.49 2.53
N TYR A 184 1.35 5.73 2.46
CA TYR A 184 0.31 6.38 3.26
C TYR A 184 0.82 6.95 4.60
N TYR A 185 1.00 8.28 4.63
CA TYR A 185 1.39 9.13 5.77
C TYR A 185 2.87 9.15 6.16
N GLN A 186 3.68 9.97 5.47
CA GLN A 186 4.86 10.59 6.09
C GLN A 186 5.03 12.05 5.69
N GLY A 187 4.30 12.90 6.41
CA GLY A 187 4.79 14.20 6.81
C GLY A 187 4.91 14.24 8.33
N VAL A 188 5.75 13.35 8.88
CA VAL A 188 6.19 13.41 10.27
C VAL A 188 7.69 13.18 10.27
N SER A 189 8.45 14.26 10.25
CA SER A 189 9.85 14.24 10.66
C SER A 189 9.89 13.93 12.17
N PRO A 190 10.58 12.87 12.63
CA PRO A 190 10.93 12.74 14.05
C PRO A 190 12.13 13.65 14.29
N GLY A 191 11.86 14.92 14.57
CA GLY A 191 12.89 15.92 14.76
C GLY A 191 12.36 17.15 15.48
N GLY A 192 12.10 17.03 16.77
CA GLY A 192 11.72 18.16 17.61
C GLY A 192 11.36 17.72 19.02
N ASN A 193 12.34 17.81 19.92
CA ASN A 193 12.25 17.59 21.36
C ASN A 193 10.86 17.91 21.96
N SER A 194 10.18 16.90 22.49
CA SER A 194 9.08 17.08 23.44
C SER A 194 9.65 17.45 24.81
N ARG A 195 9.88 18.75 25.03
CA ARG A 195 9.82 19.35 26.37
C ARG A 195 8.50 20.09 26.48
N GLY A 196 7.63 19.62 27.38
CA GLY A 196 6.35 20.26 27.66
C GLY A 196 5.62 19.50 28.75
N SER A 197 5.93 19.85 30.00
CA SER A 197 5.27 19.37 31.21
C SER A 197 3.85 19.92 31.35
N SER A 198 2.96 19.06 31.86
CA SER A 198 1.87 19.28 32.84
C SER A 198 0.78 20.36 32.66
N SER A 199 -0.47 19.86 32.78
CA SER A 199 -1.62 20.38 33.56
C SER A 199 -2.23 21.75 33.24
N GLY A 200 -3.50 21.75 32.80
CA GLY A 200 -4.37 22.93 32.78
C GLY A 200 -5.81 22.60 32.37
N SER A 201 -6.78 22.96 33.22
CA SER A 201 -8.22 22.95 32.92
C SER A 201 -8.59 24.33 32.40
N SER A 202 -8.66 24.48 31.08
CA SER A 202 -9.36 25.56 30.35
C SER A 202 -9.45 25.12 28.89
N SER A 203 -10.26 25.79 28.06
CA SER A 203 -10.40 25.51 26.63
C SER A 203 -9.07 25.76 25.88
N GLU A 204 -8.15 24.81 26.05
CA GLU A 204 -6.77 24.91 25.59
C GLU A 204 -6.69 24.52 24.12
N ARG A 205 -6.12 25.41 23.32
CA ARG A 205 -5.77 25.12 21.92
C ARG A 205 -4.74 24.01 21.91
N LEU A 206 -5.18 22.81 21.55
CA LEU A 206 -4.29 21.68 21.35
C LEU A 206 -3.64 21.80 19.98
N ARG A 207 -2.33 21.62 19.94
CA ARG A 207 -1.58 21.54 18.69
C ARG A 207 -2.16 20.42 17.82
N CYS A 208 -2.51 20.73 16.57
CA CYS A 208 -3.06 19.74 15.65
C CYS A 208 -1.98 18.69 15.33
N ALA A 209 -2.22 17.45 15.74
CA ALA A 209 -1.29 16.33 15.53
C ALA A 209 -1.06 16.06 14.03
N ALA A 210 -2.11 16.18 13.20
CA ALA A 210 -2.05 15.86 11.77
C ALA A 210 -1.12 16.77 10.95
N CYS A 211 -0.86 17.99 11.42
CA CYS A 211 0.06 18.93 10.76
C CYS A 211 1.17 19.42 11.70
N ASN A 212 1.28 18.83 12.89
CA ASN A 212 2.18 19.25 13.94
C ASN A 212 2.16 20.78 14.17
N GLY A 213 0.97 21.37 14.26
CA GLY A 213 0.84 22.82 14.50
C GLY A 213 0.97 23.73 13.29
N THR A 214 1.39 23.22 12.12
CA THR A 214 1.69 24.09 10.95
C THR A 214 0.46 24.60 10.24
N GLY A 215 -0.70 23.94 10.41
CA GLY A 215 -1.93 24.22 9.65
C GLY A 215 -1.86 23.80 8.18
N ARG A 216 -0.71 23.36 7.68
CA ARG A 216 -0.51 23.01 6.27
C ARG A 216 -0.83 21.54 6.02
N CYS A 217 -1.34 21.25 4.83
CA CYS A 217 -1.41 19.89 4.33
C CYS A 217 0.01 19.34 4.24
N THR A 218 0.26 18.22 4.92
CA THR A 218 1.59 17.61 5.02
C THR A 218 2.05 16.96 3.71
N MET A 219 1.10 16.57 2.85
CA MET A 219 1.42 15.96 1.55
C MET A 219 1.94 16.95 0.50
N CYS A 220 1.26 18.08 0.34
CA CYS A 220 1.67 19.11 -0.62
C CYS A 220 2.46 20.25 0.03
N ASN A 221 2.79 20.12 1.33
CA ASN A 221 3.43 21.15 2.14
C ASN A 221 2.76 22.54 2.01
N GLY A 222 1.43 22.56 2.00
CA GLY A 222 0.67 23.81 1.88
C GLY A 222 0.38 24.29 0.45
N ARG A 223 0.90 23.63 -0.59
CA ARG A 223 0.76 24.12 -1.98
C ARG A 223 -0.61 23.84 -2.61
N GLY A 224 -1.37 22.89 -2.08
CA GLY A 224 -2.64 22.45 -2.69
C GLY A 224 -2.47 21.51 -3.87
N GLU A 225 -1.30 21.50 -4.50
CA GLU A 225 -0.95 20.69 -5.65
C GLU A 225 0.47 20.16 -5.53
N TYR A 226 0.74 19.07 -6.25
CA TYR A 226 2.09 18.56 -6.44
C TYR A 226 2.25 18.07 -7.87
N THR A 227 3.49 18.08 -8.34
CA THR A 227 3.82 17.53 -9.65
C THR A 227 4.02 16.04 -9.51
N ILE A 228 3.29 15.25 -10.29
CA ILE A 228 3.64 13.85 -10.56
C ILE A 228 4.41 13.78 -11.86
N GLU A 229 5.42 12.91 -11.91
CA GLU A 229 6.06 12.59 -13.18
C GLU A 229 5.21 11.53 -13.90
N THR A 230 4.48 11.97 -14.92
CA THR A 230 3.80 11.08 -15.85
C THR A 230 4.76 10.82 -17.01
N GLY A 231 5.25 9.60 -17.13
CA GLY A 231 6.18 9.24 -18.23
C GLY A 231 7.30 8.30 -17.82
N TYR A 232 7.06 7.48 -16.81
CA TYR A 232 8.05 6.54 -16.29
C TYR A 232 8.61 5.63 -17.37
N TYR A 233 7.74 5.09 -18.22
CA TYR A 233 8.13 4.18 -19.31
C TYR A 233 8.27 4.86 -20.69
N THR A 234 7.96 6.16 -20.82
CA THR A 234 7.93 6.88 -22.11
C THR A 234 9.23 7.59 -22.45
N GLY A 235 10.18 7.73 -21.51
CA GLY A 235 11.47 8.39 -21.75
C GLY A 235 11.43 9.93 -21.74
N ASN A 236 10.23 10.53 -21.63
CA ASN A 236 10.05 11.97 -21.42
C ASN A 236 9.26 12.17 -20.12
N SER A 237 9.90 12.72 -19.09
CA SER A 237 9.27 13.11 -17.83
C SER A 237 8.35 14.30 -18.07
N HIS A 238 7.06 14.07 -18.32
CA HIS A 238 6.08 15.15 -18.26
C HIS A 238 5.68 15.33 -16.80
N ARG A 239 6.11 16.43 -16.19
CA ARG A 239 5.58 16.86 -14.89
C ARG A 239 4.14 17.32 -15.12
N LYS A 240 3.19 16.55 -14.62
CA LYS A 240 1.79 16.94 -14.58
C LYS A 240 1.48 17.48 -13.20
N TRP A 241 0.94 18.68 -13.15
CA TRP A 241 0.36 19.21 -11.91
C TRP A 241 -0.91 18.42 -11.60
N VAL A 242 -0.98 17.87 -10.39
CA VAL A 242 -2.18 17.23 -9.87
C VAL A 242 -2.58 17.91 -8.57
N THR A 243 -3.90 18.10 -8.44
CA THR A 243 -4.51 18.56 -7.21
C THR A 243 -4.21 17.57 -6.10
N CYS A 244 -3.83 18.06 -4.92
CA CYS A 244 -3.51 17.19 -3.81
C CYS A 244 -4.78 16.51 -3.28
N ASP A 245 -4.82 15.19 -3.35
CA ASP A 245 -5.99 14.39 -2.96
C ASP A 245 -6.34 14.52 -1.48
N ILE A 246 -5.37 14.81 -0.61
CA ILE A 246 -5.59 14.94 0.84
C ILE A 246 -6.28 16.26 1.20
N CYS A 247 -5.92 17.35 0.52
CA CYS A 247 -6.47 18.67 0.84
C CYS A 247 -7.41 19.20 -0.25
N HIS A 248 -7.67 18.43 -1.29
CA HIS A 248 -8.49 18.80 -2.45
C HIS A 248 -8.15 20.20 -3.01
N GLY A 249 -6.86 20.51 -3.13
CA GLY A 249 -6.41 21.82 -3.65
C GLY A 249 -6.28 22.94 -2.62
N THR A 250 -6.81 22.77 -1.39
CA THR A 250 -6.82 23.86 -0.40
C THR A 250 -5.44 24.18 0.20
N GLY A 251 -4.50 23.23 0.16
CA GLY A 251 -3.22 23.34 0.86
C GLY A 251 -3.35 23.28 2.39
N GLN A 252 -4.56 23.19 2.94
CA GLN A 252 -4.80 23.24 4.37
C GLN A 252 -4.83 21.83 4.96
N CYS A 253 -4.34 21.69 6.19
CA CYS A 253 -4.54 20.50 6.98
C CYS A 253 -6.05 20.31 7.21
N GLN A 254 -6.61 19.21 6.72
CA GLN A 254 -8.04 18.90 6.88
C GLN A 254 -8.42 18.65 8.34
N GLY A 255 -7.48 18.20 9.17
CA GLY A 255 -7.73 17.94 10.60
C GLY A 255 -7.93 19.19 11.45
N CYS A 256 -7.44 20.35 11.02
CA CYS A 256 -7.63 21.62 11.74
C CYS A 256 -8.09 22.78 10.85
N TYR A 257 -8.46 22.49 9.59
CA TYR A 257 -8.86 23.48 8.59
C TYR A 257 -7.90 24.68 8.51
N GLY A 258 -6.60 24.40 8.43
CA GLY A 258 -5.59 25.46 8.30
C GLY A 258 -5.13 26.12 9.62
N LYS A 259 -5.81 25.87 10.74
CA LYS A 259 -5.58 26.62 12.00
C LYS A 259 -4.31 26.22 12.74
N GLY A 260 -3.80 25.00 12.55
CA GLY A 260 -2.69 24.45 13.31
C GLY A 260 -3.05 23.98 14.72
N PHE A 261 -4.27 24.22 15.17
CA PHE A 261 -4.76 23.77 16.48
C PHE A 261 -6.22 23.31 16.40
N ILE A 262 -6.60 22.46 17.34
CA ILE A 262 -7.97 22.01 17.57
C ILE A 262 -8.41 22.48 18.96
N TRP A 263 -9.69 22.77 19.10
CA TRP A 263 -10.28 23.14 20.39
C TRP A 263 -10.78 21.88 21.08
N ARG A 264 -10.55 21.80 22.38
CA ARG A 264 -11.07 20.74 23.24
C ARG A 264 -12.27 21.25 24.03
#